data_AF-A0A7S2A9U7-F1
#
_entry.id   AF-A0A7S2A9U7-F1
#
_cell.length_a   1.000
_cell.length_b   1.000
_cell.length_c   1.000
_cell.angle_alpha   90.00
_cell.angle_beta   90.00
_cell.angle_gamma   90.00
#
_symmetry.space_group_name_H-M   'P 1'
#
loop_
_entity.id
_entity.type
_entity.pdbx_description
1 polymer ?
#
loop_
_entity_poly.entity_id
_entity_poly.type
_entity_poly.pdbx_seq_one_letter_code
_entity_poly.pdbx_strand_id
1 'polypeptide(L)'
;DPTISDALDEEMVKAGIRVHRHTNGVESVVAENGKKTVTTKGGDCIYGADVVLMAAGRVPNTEDLCADCEWHPNTERLHLENCGVKITPRKYVVTDEYSNTSAPNIYALGDVCGEVELTPMAIAAGRRLSDRLFGGPQYKDAKVSYEYVPTVVFSHP
;
A
#
# COMPACT_ATOMS: atom_id res chain seq x y z
N ASP A 1 5.26 1.47 -17.42
CA ASP A 1 5.96 1.45 -18.71
C ASP A 1 5.43 0.26 -19.51
N PRO A 2 4.86 0.47 -20.70
CA PRO A 2 4.33 -0.62 -21.53
C PRO A 2 5.34 -1.71 -21.83
N THR A 3 6.62 -1.38 -22.04
CA THR A 3 7.66 -2.36 -22.34
C THR A 3 7.84 -3.38 -21.22
N ILE A 4 7.75 -2.94 -19.96
CA ILE A 4 7.85 -3.84 -18.80
C ILE A 4 6.56 -4.66 -18.64
N SER A 5 5.39 -4.02 -18.77
CA SER A 5 4.11 -4.72 -18.57
C SER A 5 3.85 -5.77 -19.63
N ASP A 6 4.14 -5.46 -20.90
CA ASP A 6 3.85 -6.34 -22.03
C ASP A 6 4.79 -7.55 -22.01
N ALA A 7 6.08 -7.33 -21.75
CA ALA A 7 7.04 -8.42 -21.61
C ALA A 7 6.67 -9.36 -20.44
N LEU A 8 6.30 -8.82 -19.28
CA LEU A 8 5.87 -9.63 -18.14
C LEU A 8 4.59 -10.41 -18.45
N ASP A 9 3.61 -9.77 -19.08
CA ASP A 9 2.34 -10.40 -19.45
C ASP A 9 2.55 -11.58 -20.41
N GLU A 10 3.41 -11.41 -21.42
CA GLU A 10 3.79 -12.49 -22.34
C GLU A 10 4.46 -13.66 -21.63
N GLU A 11 5.46 -13.40 -20.76
CA GLU A 11 6.19 -14.46 -20.06
C GLU A 11 5.29 -15.20 -19.05
N MET A 12 4.38 -14.49 -18.36
CA MET A 12 3.38 -15.12 -17.49
C MET A 12 2.46 -16.08 -18.26
N VAL A 13 1.98 -15.66 -19.43
CA VAL A 13 1.14 -16.52 -20.30
C VAL A 13 1.94 -17.71 -20.82
N LYS A 14 3.20 -17.52 -21.25
CA LYS A 14 4.09 -18.61 -21.68
C LYS A 14 4.35 -19.62 -20.57
N ALA A 15 4.46 -19.17 -19.32
CA ALA A 15 4.57 -20.01 -18.13
C ALA A 15 3.27 -20.75 -17.75
N GLY A 16 2.17 -20.53 -18.49
CA GLY A 16 0.88 -21.19 -18.28
C GLY A 16 -0.06 -20.48 -17.30
N ILE A 17 0.27 -19.25 -16.86
CA ILE A 17 -0.60 -18.45 -16.02
C ILE A 17 -1.74 -17.89 -16.88
N ARG A 18 -2.98 -18.16 -16.46
CA ARG A 18 -4.17 -17.60 -17.12
C ARG A 18 -4.45 -16.19 -16.61
N VAL A 19 -4.17 -15.21 -17.45
CA VAL A 19 -4.42 -13.79 -17.15
C VAL A 19 -5.79 -13.38 -17.67
N HIS A 20 -6.70 -13.05 -16.74
CA HIS A 20 -8.02 -12.49 -17.06
C HIS A 20 -7.93 -10.96 -17.09
N ARG A 21 -7.95 -10.37 -18.29
CA ARG A 21 -7.84 -8.91 -18.50
C ARG A 21 -9.22 -8.25 -18.52
N HIS A 22 -9.25 -6.93 -18.30
CA HIS A 22 -10.47 -6.12 -18.39
C HIS A 22 -11.64 -6.59 -17.50
N THR A 23 -11.36 -7.27 -16.38
CA THR A 23 -12.37 -7.80 -15.47
C THR A 23 -13.06 -6.73 -14.63
N ASN A 24 -12.49 -5.53 -14.57
CA ASN A 24 -12.91 -4.40 -13.72
C ASN A 24 -12.97 -4.75 -12.21
N GLY A 25 -12.29 -5.82 -11.80
CA GLY A 25 -12.21 -6.30 -10.43
C GLY A 25 -13.16 -7.46 -10.11
N VAL A 26 -13.11 -7.91 -8.86
CA VAL A 26 -13.95 -8.98 -8.32
C VAL A 26 -15.25 -8.38 -7.77
N GLU A 27 -16.38 -8.96 -8.14
CA GLU A 27 -17.70 -8.62 -7.60
C GLU A 27 -18.01 -9.48 -6.37
N SER A 28 -17.84 -10.80 -6.48
CA SER A 28 -18.09 -11.72 -5.37
C SER A 28 -17.22 -12.97 -5.44
N VAL A 29 -17.09 -13.62 -4.28
CA VAL A 29 -16.43 -14.92 -4.14
C VAL A 29 -17.36 -15.82 -3.35
N VAL A 30 -17.79 -16.93 -3.95
CA VAL A 30 -18.68 -17.92 -3.32
C VAL A 30 -17.92 -19.22 -3.12
N ALA A 31 -18.02 -19.79 -1.92
CA ALA A 31 -17.37 -21.06 -1.57
C ALA A 31 -18.41 -22.19 -1.44
N GLU A 32 -18.26 -23.23 -2.25
CA GLU A 32 -19.12 -24.41 -2.26
C GLU A 32 -18.28 -25.69 -2.41
N ASN A 33 -18.57 -26.72 -1.61
CA ASN A 33 -17.88 -28.02 -1.66
C ASN A 33 -16.34 -27.93 -1.62
N GLY A 34 -15.79 -26.97 -0.86
CA GLY A 34 -14.34 -26.75 -0.73
C GLY A 34 -13.68 -26.01 -1.90
N LYS A 35 -14.44 -25.65 -2.94
CA LYS A 35 -13.97 -24.84 -4.07
C LYS A 35 -14.59 -23.45 -4.04
N LYS A 36 -13.94 -22.49 -4.71
CA LYS A 36 -14.35 -21.09 -4.81
C LYS A 36 -14.65 -20.73 -6.25
N THR A 37 -15.72 -19.98 -6.42
CA THR A 37 -16.10 -19.35 -7.68
C THR A 37 -15.96 -17.84 -7.51
N VAL A 38 -15.23 -17.20 -8.42
CA VAL A 38 -15.02 -15.75 -8.44
C VAL A 38 -15.85 -15.17 -9.59
N THR A 39 -16.76 -14.26 -9.26
CA THR A 39 -17.50 -13.46 -10.26
C THR A 39 -16.79 -12.13 -10.41
N THR A 40 -16.46 -11.76 -11.64
CA THR A 40 -15.86 -10.47 -11.98
C THR A 40 -16.94 -9.43 -12.22
N LYS A 41 -16.61 -8.14 -12.10
CA LYS A 41 -17.55 -7.04 -12.42
C LYS A 41 -17.92 -6.98 -13.91
N GLY A 42 -17.16 -7.67 -14.77
CA GLY A 42 -17.51 -7.88 -16.18
C GLY A 42 -18.56 -8.97 -16.41
N GLY A 43 -18.94 -9.72 -15.38
CA GLY A 43 -19.89 -10.85 -15.45
C GLY A 43 -19.23 -12.22 -15.67
N ASP A 44 -17.93 -12.26 -15.97
CA ASP A 44 -17.20 -13.52 -16.13
C ASP A 44 -17.05 -14.24 -14.78
N CYS A 45 -17.09 -15.58 -14.84
CA CYS A 45 -16.91 -16.44 -13.67
C CYS A 45 -15.67 -17.32 -13.80
N ILE A 46 -14.86 -17.38 -12.74
CA ILE A 46 -13.70 -18.27 -12.61
C ILE A 46 -14.07 -19.34 -11.58
N TYR A 47 -14.12 -20.59 -12.02
CA TYR A 47 -14.60 -21.72 -11.21
C TYR A 47 -13.46 -22.58 -10.66
N GLY A 48 -13.73 -23.28 -9.55
CA GLY A 48 -12.91 -24.38 -9.08
C GLY A 48 -11.61 -23.97 -8.37
N ALA A 49 -11.49 -22.72 -7.93
CA ALA A 49 -10.31 -22.26 -7.22
C ALA A 49 -10.25 -22.85 -5.80
N ASP A 50 -9.12 -23.41 -5.40
CA ASP A 50 -8.90 -23.83 -4.00
C ASP A 50 -8.71 -22.63 -3.08
N VAL A 51 -7.99 -21.62 -3.58
CA VAL A 51 -7.59 -20.42 -2.86
C VAL A 51 -7.87 -19.19 -3.71
N VAL A 52 -8.31 -18.13 -3.07
CA VAL A 52 -8.39 -16.79 -3.65
C VAL A 52 -7.50 -15.89 -2.80
N LEU A 53 -6.47 -15.30 -3.43
CA LEU A 53 -5.58 -14.33 -2.78
C LEU A 53 -5.92 -12.93 -3.28
N MET A 54 -6.26 -12.04 -2.35
CA MET A 54 -6.57 -10.64 -2.67
C MET A 54 -5.29 -9.81 -2.57
N ALA A 55 -4.80 -9.33 -3.71
CA ALA A 55 -3.64 -8.46 -3.82
C ALA A 55 -4.01 -7.11 -4.48
N ALA A 56 -5.15 -6.54 -4.09
CA ALA A 56 -5.75 -5.36 -4.73
C ALA A 56 -5.20 -4.02 -4.23
N GLY A 57 -4.23 -4.05 -3.32
CA GLY A 57 -3.62 -2.86 -2.72
C GLY A 57 -3.49 -2.97 -1.21
N ARG A 58 -3.00 -1.89 -0.61
CA ARG A 58 -2.82 -1.72 0.83
C ARG A 58 -3.54 -0.46 1.26
N VAL A 59 -3.74 -0.34 2.57
CA VAL A 59 -4.41 0.78 3.22
C VAL A 59 -3.63 1.11 4.49
N PRO A 60 -3.49 2.39 4.84
CA PRO A 60 -2.70 2.79 6.00
C PRO A 60 -3.40 2.40 7.31
N ASN A 61 -2.62 1.97 8.29
CA ASN A 61 -3.14 1.60 9.62
C ASN A 61 -3.35 2.84 10.50
N THR A 62 -4.24 3.74 10.09
CA THR A 62 -4.56 4.99 10.81
C THR A 62 -5.91 4.97 11.50
N GLU A 63 -6.83 4.16 10.99
CA GLU A 63 -8.19 3.97 11.51
C GLU A 63 -8.64 2.52 11.27
N ASP A 64 -9.70 2.10 11.96
CA ASP A 64 -10.39 0.85 11.63
C ASP A 64 -11.00 0.95 10.24
N LEU A 65 -10.52 0.09 9.34
CA LEU A 65 -10.99 0.05 7.96
C LEU A 65 -12.37 -0.61 7.83
N CYS A 66 -12.80 -1.32 8.86
CA CYS A 66 -14.11 -1.91 8.90
C CYS A 66 -14.58 -2.15 10.34
N ALA A 67 -15.33 -1.19 10.88
CA ALA A 67 -15.97 -1.33 12.19
C ALA A 67 -16.96 -2.51 12.26
N ASP A 68 -17.45 -2.97 11.10
CA ASP A 68 -18.48 -4.01 10.97
C ASP A 68 -17.94 -5.35 10.41
N CYS A 69 -16.63 -5.48 10.17
CA CYS A 69 -16.02 -6.72 9.67
C CYS A 69 -15.42 -7.52 10.82
N GLU A 70 -15.47 -8.85 10.74
CA GLU A 70 -14.65 -9.70 11.62
C GLU A 70 -13.15 -9.56 11.33
N TRP A 71 -12.77 -9.17 10.11
CA TRP A 71 -11.38 -8.94 9.73
C TRP A 71 -10.88 -7.58 10.23
N HIS A 72 -10.23 -7.60 11.37
CA HIS A 72 -9.46 -6.50 11.92
C HIS A 72 -7.98 -6.75 11.59
N PRO A 73 -7.41 -6.12 10.54
CA PRO A 73 -5.96 -6.04 10.42
C PRO A 73 -5.39 -5.31 11.65
N ASN A 74 -4.07 -5.21 11.77
CA ASN A 74 -3.38 -4.59 12.91
C ASN A 74 -3.60 -3.05 12.99
N THR A 75 -4.85 -2.61 12.94
CA THR A 75 -5.38 -1.26 12.87
C THR A 75 -6.07 -0.95 14.18
N GLU A 76 -5.35 -1.04 15.30
CA GLU A 76 -5.84 -0.36 16.50
C GLU A 76 -6.00 1.13 16.16
N ARG A 77 -7.12 1.73 16.58
CA ARG A 77 -7.39 3.14 16.34
C ARG A 77 -6.27 3.97 16.97
N LEU A 78 -5.48 4.65 16.14
CA LEU A 78 -4.47 5.59 16.60
C LEU A 78 -5.09 6.86 17.20
N HIS A 79 -6.41 7.07 17.01
CA HIS A 79 -7.16 8.21 17.53
C HIS A 79 -6.51 9.55 17.17
N LEU A 80 -6.03 9.67 15.92
CA LEU A 80 -5.29 10.82 15.39
C LEU A 80 -6.07 12.13 15.53
N GLU A 81 -7.40 12.05 15.52
CA GLU A 81 -8.32 13.16 15.77
C GLU A 81 -8.10 13.82 17.13
N ASN A 82 -7.73 13.06 18.16
CA ASN A 82 -7.48 13.57 19.51
C ASN A 82 -6.16 14.35 19.60
N CYS A 83 -5.27 14.19 18.62
CA CYS A 83 -3.97 14.83 18.57
C CYS A 83 -3.89 15.94 17.51
N GLY A 84 -4.98 16.22 16.78
CA GLY A 84 -4.99 17.23 15.72
C GLY A 84 -4.19 16.86 14.47
N VAL A 85 -3.94 15.56 14.26
CA VAL A 85 -3.25 15.05 13.07
C VAL A 85 -4.26 14.91 11.93
N LYS A 86 -3.99 15.60 10.81
CA LYS A 86 -4.82 15.54 9.61
C LYS A 86 -4.48 14.30 8.78
N ILE A 87 -5.53 13.69 8.25
CA ILE A 87 -5.46 12.59 7.30
C ILE A 87 -6.19 12.94 6.00
N THR A 88 -5.83 12.28 4.91
CA THR A 88 -6.52 12.39 3.62
C THR A 88 -7.84 11.60 3.64
N PRO A 89 -8.75 11.80 2.67
CA PRO A 89 -9.94 10.94 2.53
C PRO A 89 -9.61 9.44 2.35
N ARG A 90 -8.40 9.13 1.83
CA ARG A 90 -7.86 7.77 1.72
C ARG A 90 -7.13 7.29 2.99
N LYS A 91 -7.30 8.02 4.10
CA LYS A 91 -6.79 7.70 5.44
C LYS A 91 -5.29 7.79 5.65
N TYR A 92 -4.51 8.24 4.66
CA TYR A 92 -3.09 8.51 4.83
C TYR A 92 -2.84 9.75 5.70
N VAL A 93 -1.81 9.74 6.55
CA VAL A 93 -1.38 10.89 7.35
C VAL A 93 -0.78 11.94 6.42
N VAL A 94 -1.24 13.19 6.55
CA VAL A 94 -0.70 14.31 5.78
C VAL A 94 0.59 14.79 6.43
N THR A 95 1.67 14.81 5.66
CA THR A 95 2.97 15.33 6.08
C THR A 95 3.53 16.37 5.11
N ASP A 96 4.45 17.21 5.59
CA ASP A 96 5.33 17.99 4.73
C ASP A 96 6.58 17.19 4.31
N GLU A 97 7.45 17.83 3.51
CA GLU A 97 8.70 17.22 3.02
C GLU A 97 9.72 16.85 4.13
N TYR A 98 9.50 17.34 5.35
CA TYR A 98 10.33 17.03 6.51
C TYR A 98 9.69 15.99 7.43
N SER A 99 8.59 15.34 7.00
CA SER A 99 7.82 14.36 7.78
C SER A 99 7.07 14.97 8.97
N ASN A 100 6.85 16.28 9.01
CA ASN A 100 6.02 16.91 10.04
C ASN A 100 4.54 16.70 9.71
N THR A 101 3.72 16.33 10.70
CA THR A 101 2.26 16.33 10.55
C THR A 101 1.68 17.73 10.76
N SER A 102 0.35 17.86 10.69
CA SER A 102 -0.34 19.10 11.09
C SER A 102 -0.25 19.41 12.59
N ALA A 103 0.10 18.44 13.42
CA ALA A 103 0.22 18.60 14.86
C ALA A 103 1.70 18.85 15.26
N PRO A 104 1.99 19.86 16.09
CA PRO A 104 3.35 20.13 16.54
C PRO A 104 3.96 18.92 17.27
N ASN A 105 5.24 18.64 17.00
CA ASN A 105 6.01 17.54 17.61
C ASN A 105 5.47 16.12 17.31
N ILE A 106 4.56 15.99 16.34
CA ILE A 106 4.09 14.70 15.83
C ILE A 106 4.54 14.57 14.38
N TYR A 107 5.18 13.45 14.08
CA TYR A 107 5.79 13.14 12.80
C TYR A 107 5.25 11.81 12.27
N ALA A 108 5.24 11.65 10.95
CA ALA A 108 4.86 10.39 10.30
C ALA A 108 5.74 10.14 9.08
N LEU A 109 6.02 8.88 8.77
CA LEU A 109 6.85 8.47 7.65
C LEU A 109 6.52 7.03 7.22
N GLY A 110 6.95 6.66 6.01
CA GLY A 110 6.70 5.34 5.43
C GLY A 110 5.29 5.20 4.85
N ASP A 111 4.81 3.97 4.74
CA ASP A 111 3.56 3.63 4.05
C ASP A 111 2.35 4.45 4.54
N VAL A 112 2.31 4.84 5.81
CA VAL A 112 1.20 5.59 6.41
C VAL A 112 0.99 6.99 5.78
N CYS A 113 2.00 7.52 5.08
CA CYS A 113 1.96 8.81 4.40
C CYS A 113 1.59 8.71 2.91
N GLY A 114 1.72 7.52 2.31
CA GLY A 114 1.26 7.26 0.93
C GLY A 114 2.13 7.85 -0.19
N GLU A 115 3.38 8.24 0.08
CA GLU A 115 4.30 8.75 -0.96
C GLU A 115 4.96 7.63 -1.76
N VAL A 116 5.89 6.89 -1.15
CA VAL A 116 6.57 5.73 -1.75
C VAL A 116 6.60 4.59 -0.73
N GLU A 117 5.75 3.59 -0.95
CA GLU A 117 5.54 2.43 -0.06
C GLU A 117 6.66 1.38 -0.20
N LEU A 118 7.90 1.79 0.07
CA LEU A 118 9.09 0.94 0.01
C LEU A 118 9.87 0.99 1.32
N THR A 119 10.31 -0.18 1.80
CA THR A 119 11.09 -0.29 3.04
C THR A 119 12.34 0.61 3.07
N PRO A 120 13.16 0.72 2.00
CA PRO A 120 14.31 1.63 1.99
C PRO A 120 13.91 3.11 2.18
N MET A 121 12.74 3.51 1.69
CA MET A 121 12.26 4.89 1.82
C MET A 121 11.82 5.21 3.24
N ALA A 122 11.11 4.29 3.91
CA ALA A 122 10.79 4.43 5.32
C ALA A 122 12.06 4.52 6.18
N ILE A 123 13.07 3.67 5.91
CA ILE A 123 14.37 3.71 6.62
C ILE A 123 15.08 5.05 6.40
N ALA A 124 15.14 5.53 5.14
CA ALA A 124 15.80 6.78 4.80
C ALA A 124 15.11 7.99 5.46
N ALA A 125 13.78 8.06 5.38
CA ALA A 125 12.98 9.09 6.02
C ALA A 125 13.19 9.10 7.54
N GLY A 126 13.14 7.94 8.20
CA GLY A 126 13.37 7.83 9.64
C GLY A 126 14.75 8.29 10.09
N ARG A 127 15.80 7.94 9.32
CA ARG A 127 17.16 8.42 9.59
C ARG A 127 17.28 9.93 9.43
N ARG A 128 16.75 10.50 8.34
CA ARG A 128 16.80 11.95 8.09
C ARG A 128 15.99 12.76 9.10
N LEU A 129 14.83 12.25 9.49
CA LEU A 129 14.05 12.83 10.57
C LEU A 129 14.84 12.84 11.88
N SER A 130 15.49 11.72 12.23
CA SER A 130 16.30 11.62 13.44
C SER A 130 17.50 12.57 13.42
N ASP A 131 18.21 12.65 12.29
CA ASP A 131 19.30 13.62 12.07
C ASP A 131 18.78 15.05 12.32
N ARG A 132 17.61 15.40 11.77
CA ARG A 132 17.02 16.74 11.90
C ARG A 132 16.63 17.09 13.33
N LEU A 133 16.00 16.16 14.04
CA LEU A 133 15.48 16.41 15.39
C LEU A 133 16.58 16.37 16.46
N PHE A 134 17.60 15.52 16.28
CA PHE A 134 18.54 15.20 17.36
C PHE A 134 20.03 15.32 16.97
N GLY A 135 20.36 15.50 15.69
CA GLY A 135 21.74 15.54 15.20
C GLY A 135 22.45 16.90 15.37
N GLY A 136 21.72 17.96 15.73
CA GLY A 136 22.27 19.31 15.93
C GLY A 136 22.12 20.24 14.72
N PRO A 137 22.63 21.49 14.82
CA PRO A 137 22.31 22.57 13.88
C PRO A 137 22.66 22.30 12.41
N GLN A 138 23.68 21.47 12.15
CA GLN A 138 24.12 21.11 10.80
C GLN A 138 23.13 20.21 10.05
N TYR A 139 22.20 19.56 10.75
CA TYR A 139 21.19 18.68 10.16
C TYR A 139 19.79 19.29 10.15
N LYS A 140 19.64 20.58 10.48
CA LYS A 140 18.32 21.26 10.59
C LYS A 140 17.43 21.12 9.34
N ASP A 141 18.04 20.97 8.16
CA ASP A 141 17.36 20.86 6.87
C ASP A 141 17.38 19.41 6.33
N ALA A 142 17.72 18.41 7.15
CA ALA A 142 17.77 17.03 6.73
C ALA A 142 16.37 16.50 6.36
N LYS A 143 16.23 16.04 5.12
CA LYS A 143 15.03 15.41 4.56
C LYS A 143 15.43 14.33 3.55
N VAL A 144 14.49 13.45 3.25
CA VAL A 144 14.66 12.44 2.18
C VAL A 144 14.21 13.05 0.85
N SER A 145 14.84 12.65 -0.25
CA SER A 145 14.32 12.93 -1.59
C SER A 145 13.51 11.73 -2.07
N TYR A 146 12.29 11.98 -2.54
CA TYR A 146 11.42 10.97 -3.15
C TYR A 146 11.55 10.95 -4.68
N GLU A 147 12.46 11.72 -5.25
CA GLU A 147 12.73 11.70 -6.68
C GLU A 147 13.62 10.50 -7.07
N TYR A 148 13.35 9.91 -8.25
CA TYR A 148 14.16 8.87 -8.87
C TYR A 148 14.44 7.64 -7.97
N VAL A 149 13.48 7.28 -7.12
CA VAL A 149 13.59 6.09 -6.25
C VAL A 149 13.58 4.81 -7.11
N PRO A 150 14.66 4.01 -7.11
CA PRO A 150 14.67 2.75 -7.84
C PRO A 150 13.78 1.72 -7.14
N THR A 151 13.17 0.84 -7.94
CA THR A 151 12.37 -0.28 -7.44
C THR A 151 12.54 -1.50 -8.34
N VAL A 152 12.21 -2.68 -7.80
CA VAL A 152 12.28 -3.97 -8.48
C VAL A 152 10.99 -4.73 -8.22
N VAL A 153 10.45 -5.37 -9.25
CA VAL A 153 9.37 -6.36 -9.12
C VAL A 153 10.00 -7.75 -9.22
N PHE A 154 9.83 -8.56 -8.19
CA PHE A 154 10.33 -9.94 -8.15
C PHE A 154 9.35 -10.88 -8.87
N SER A 155 9.28 -10.79 -10.20
CA SER A 155 8.59 -11.76 -11.06
C SER A 155 9.50 -12.93 -11.42
N HIS A 156 8.97 -13.93 -12.14
CA HIS A 156 9.78 -14.90 -12.86
C HIS A 156 9.84 -14.46 -14.32
N PRO A 157 11.00 -13.94 -14.78
CA PRO A 157 11.15 -13.52 -16.17
C PRO A 157 11.21 -14.72 -17.11
#